data_AF-A0AAD9R4D0-F1
#
_entry.id   AF-A0AAD9R4D0-F1
#
_cell.length_a   1.000
_cell.length_b   1.000
_cell.length_c   1.000
_cell.angle_alpha   90.00
_cell.angle_beta   90.00
_cell.angle_gamma   90.00
#
_symmetry.space_group_name_H-M   'P 1'
#
loop_
_entity.id
_entity.type
_entity.pdbx_description
1 polymer ?
#
loop_
_entity_poly.entity_id
_entity_poly.type
_entity_poly.pdbx_seq_one_letter_code
_entity_poly.pdbx_strand_id
1 'polypeptide(L)'
;MLVWMCWRSSLAEIRLSPMVYQRKEPLTFRGNATVHYIAQPNPLIGPTQQQMVAFGALFPLCMREDHLLNVQQIQALYPRPKKGGKGLGCCEVPKFNVAGTATEEECSVLSEGQAQWRATQCSQRSSSQSTVRHSLRPCCGELNGQCTLTSPEHCWFMNGRFHLHAEHCTQVNCLGELCIMIREKDVRDEHVAEFSPRSSGQWWRMLTAIYLHQGILDCVLITLLQKMGFVESRKLSRLFADGIVAPYRWG
;
A
#
# COMPACT_ATOMS: atom_id res chain seq x y z
N MET A 1 -1.26 -3.20 22.26
CA MET A 1 -1.36 -2.65 20.89
C MET A 1 -2.65 -3.08 20.19
N LEU A 2 -2.97 -4.38 20.14
CA LEU A 2 -4.24 -4.84 19.55
C LEU A 2 -5.51 -4.22 20.11
N VAL A 3 -5.64 -4.10 21.43
CA VAL A 3 -6.81 -3.45 22.04
C VAL A 3 -6.90 -1.97 21.61
N TRP A 4 -5.78 -1.28 21.48
CA TRP A 4 -5.72 0.10 21.00
C TRP A 4 -6.03 0.21 19.50
N MET A 5 -5.57 -0.74 18.69
CA MET A 5 -5.88 -0.84 17.27
C MET A 5 -7.37 -1.19 17.06
N CYS A 6 -7.91 -2.19 17.75
CA CYS A 6 -9.34 -2.52 17.68
C CYS A 6 -10.24 -1.36 18.18
N TRP A 7 -9.76 -0.51 19.09
CA TRP A 7 -10.54 0.63 19.60
C TRP A 7 -10.50 1.85 18.67
N ARG A 8 -9.38 2.08 17.96
CA ARG A 8 -9.24 3.22 17.03
C ARG A 8 -9.61 2.90 15.59
N SER A 9 -9.75 1.63 15.23
CA SER A 9 -9.85 1.20 13.85
C SER A 9 -11.14 0.43 13.59
N SER A 10 -11.68 0.57 12.37
CA SER A 10 -12.75 -0.29 11.88
C SER A 10 -12.29 -1.75 11.86
N LEU A 11 -13.07 -2.62 12.50
CA LEU A 11 -12.88 -4.06 12.40
C LEU A 11 -13.22 -4.51 10.97
N ALA A 12 -12.44 -5.41 10.41
CA ALA A 12 -12.77 -6.01 9.12
C ALA A 12 -14.02 -6.90 9.23
N GLU A 13 -14.78 -7.02 8.15
CA GLU A 13 -15.90 -7.96 8.09
C GLU A 13 -15.41 -9.40 8.24
N ILE A 14 -16.05 -10.16 9.13
CA ILE A 14 -15.71 -11.56 9.40
C ILE A 14 -16.22 -12.40 8.24
N ARG A 15 -15.29 -12.89 7.41
CA ARG A 15 -15.62 -13.78 6.27
C ARG A 15 -14.55 -14.86 6.12
N LEU A 16 -14.97 -16.02 5.64
CA LEU A 16 -14.12 -17.21 5.44
C LEU A 16 -13.62 -17.36 3.99
N SER A 17 -14.26 -16.69 3.03
CA SER A 17 -13.91 -16.73 1.61
C SER A 17 -13.68 -15.32 1.05
N PRO A 18 -12.81 -15.17 0.05
CA PRO A 18 -12.60 -13.89 -0.63
C PRO A 18 -13.85 -13.50 -1.43
N MET A 19 -14.17 -12.21 -1.41
CA MET A 19 -15.22 -11.62 -2.23
C MET A 19 -14.61 -11.01 -3.48
N VAL A 20 -15.15 -11.34 -4.64
CA VAL A 20 -14.78 -10.73 -5.91
C VAL A 20 -15.88 -9.77 -6.32
N TYR A 21 -15.58 -8.48 -6.23
CA TYR A 21 -16.44 -7.43 -6.77
C TYR A 21 -16.06 -7.21 -8.22
N GLN A 22 -17.06 -7.12 -9.11
CA GLN A 22 -16.84 -6.85 -10.52
C GLN A 22 -17.62 -5.62 -10.94
N ARG A 23 -16.97 -4.72 -11.67
CA ARG A 23 -17.61 -3.54 -12.25
C ARG A 23 -17.13 -3.35 -13.69
N LYS A 24 -18.06 -2.98 -14.57
CA LYS A 24 -17.73 -2.50 -15.91
C LYS A 24 -17.37 -1.02 -15.81
N GLU A 25 -16.13 -0.69 -16.12
CA GLU A 25 -15.61 0.66 -16.13
C GLU A 25 -15.61 1.19 -17.57
N PRO A 26 -16.39 2.23 -17.90
CA PRO A 26 -16.42 2.79 -19.25
C PRO A 26 -15.28 3.79 -19.51
N LEU A 27 -14.68 4.35 -18.46
CA LEU A 27 -13.70 5.43 -18.54
C LEU A 27 -12.26 4.90 -18.39
N THR A 28 -11.76 4.22 -19.43
CA THR A 28 -10.34 3.84 -19.52
C THR A 28 -9.75 4.24 -20.87
N PHE A 29 -8.41 4.29 -20.98
CA PHE A 29 -7.73 4.54 -22.26
C PHE A 29 -8.09 3.53 -23.36
N ARG A 30 -8.54 2.33 -22.99
CA ARG A 30 -8.96 1.25 -23.90
C ARG A 30 -10.49 1.15 -24.07
N GLY A 31 -11.25 1.99 -23.36
CA GLY A 31 -12.71 1.99 -23.36
C GLY A 31 -13.32 1.13 -22.24
N ASN A 32 -14.33 0.33 -22.58
CA ASN A 32 -15.03 -0.50 -21.60
C ASN A 32 -14.13 -1.65 -21.12
N ALA A 33 -13.73 -1.61 -19.85
CA ALA A 33 -12.95 -2.67 -19.21
C ALA A 33 -13.71 -3.24 -18.00
N THR A 34 -13.67 -4.56 -17.82
CA THR A 34 -14.16 -5.20 -16.58
C THR A 34 -13.06 -5.23 -15.56
N VAL A 35 -13.31 -4.61 -14.41
CA VAL A 35 -12.36 -4.50 -13.31
C VAL A 35 -12.82 -5.41 -12.19
N HIS A 36 -11.88 -6.13 -11.59
CA HIS A 36 -12.12 -7.03 -10.49
C HIS A 36 -11.40 -6.52 -9.24
N TYR A 37 -12.14 -6.32 -8.16
CA TYR A 37 -11.58 -6.02 -6.85
C TYR A 37 -11.77 -7.23 -5.94
N ILE A 38 -10.68 -7.74 -5.38
CA ILE A 38 -10.71 -8.93 -4.52
C ILE A 38 -10.48 -8.49 -3.08
N ALA A 39 -11.52 -8.53 -2.27
CA ALA A 39 -11.40 -8.31 -0.84
C ALA A 39 -10.97 -9.61 -0.16
N GLN A 40 -9.80 -9.59 0.46
CA GLN A 40 -9.28 -10.73 1.22
C GLN A 40 -10.10 -10.94 2.51
N PRO A 41 -10.37 -12.21 2.89
CA PRO A 41 -11.09 -12.50 4.13
C PRO A 41 -10.25 -12.12 5.35
N ASN A 42 -10.94 -11.71 6.43
CA ASN A 42 -10.32 -11.57 7.75
C ASN A 42 -10.93 -12.60 8.73
N PRO A 43 -10.43 -13.84 8.74
CA PRO A 43 -11.00 -14.92 9.56
C PRO A 43 -10.74 -14.74 11.06
N LEU A 44 -9.77 -13.89 11.46
CA LEU A 44 -9.29 -13.81 12.85
C LEU A 44 -9.85 -12.63 13.64
N ILE A 45 -10.82 -11.91 13.08
CA ILE A 45 -11.48 -10.75 13.69
C ILE A 45 -10.42 -9.71 14.10
N GLY A 46 -9.90 -9.01 13.10
CA GLY A 46 -8.75 -8.11 13.26
C GLY A 46 -8.89 -6.82 12.44
N PRO A 47 -7.80 -6.04 12.37
CA PRO A 47 -7.73 -4.83 11.54
C PRO A 47 -7.88 -5.16 10.05
N THR A 48 -8.23 -4.15 9.23
CA THR A 48 -8.29 -4.31 7.78
C THR A 48 -6.90 -4.54 7.17
N GLN A 49 -6.84 -5.11 5.97
CA GLN A 49 -5.57 -5.33 5.26
C GLN A 49 -4.82 -4.00 5.04
N GLN A 50 -5.54 -2.94 4.71
CA GLN A 50 -5.00 -1.58 4.59
C GLN A 50 -4.29 -1.13 5.85
N GLN A 51 -4.89 -1.34 7.03
CA GLN A 51 -4.26 -0.95 8.30
C GLN A 51 -2.98 -1.76 8.52
N MET A 52 -3.00 -3.07 8.23
CA MET A 52 -1.80 -3.90 8.33
C MET A 52 -0.69 -3.45 7.38
N VAL A 53 -1.02 -3.02 6.16
CA VAL A 53 -0.07 -2.39 5.22
C VAL A 53 0.45 -1.07 5.77
N ALA A 54 -0.44 -0.22 6.29
CA ALA A 54 -0.10 1.11 6.77
C ALA A 54 0.79 1.11 8.04
N PHE A 55 0.62 0.11 8.90
CA PHE A 55 1.54 -0.17 10.03
C PHE A 55 2.81 -0.90 9.59
N GLY A 56 2.89 -1.31 8.32
CA GLY A 56 4.02 -2.02 7.73
C GLY A 56 4.06 -3.53 7.98
N ALA A 57 3.08 -4.10 8.67
CA ALA A 57 3.01 -5.54 8.91
C ALA A 57 2.96 -6.38 7.61
N LEU A 58 2.30 -5.88 6.56
CA LEU A 58 2.17 -6.56 5.27
C LEU A 58 2.98 -5.93 4.12
N PHE A 59 3.57 -4.75 4.35
CA PHE A 59 4.31 -4.03 3.32
C PHE A 59 5.66 -3.54 3.85
N PRO A 60 6.77 -4.26 3.54
CA PRO A 60 8.08 -4.01 4.12
C PRO A 60 8.60 -2.58 3.92
N LEU A 61 8.23 -1.91 2.83
CA LEU A 61 8.58 -0.52 2.55
C LEU A 61 8.07 0.44 3.64
N CYS A 62 6.98 0.11 4.33
CA CYS A 62 6.46 0.89 5.46
C CYS A 62 7.15 0.56 6.80
N MET A 63 7.91 -0.53 6.89
CA MET A 63 8.60 -0.94 8.12
C MET A 63 10.08 -0.54 8.15
N ARG A 64 10.69 -0.36 6.99
CA ARG A 64 12.16 -0.28 6.88
C ARG A 64 12.56 0.78 5.88
N GLU A 65 13.40 1.72 6.33
CA GLU A 65 14.12 2.67 5.48
C GLU A 65 15.45 2.06 5.01
N ASP A 66 15.39 0.89 4.36
CA ASP A 66 16.56 0.34 3.68
C ASP A 66 16.68 1.03 2.32
N HIS A 67 17.57 2.00 2.22
CA HIS A 67 17.72 2.84 1.02
C HIS A 67 17.85 2.00 -0.27
N LEU A 68 18.69 0.96 -0.29
CA LEU A 68 18.93 0.16 -1.49
C LEU A 68 17.69 -0.64 -1.93
N LEU A 69 17.01 -1.30 -0.98
CA LEU A 69 15.83 -2.10 -1.29
C LEU A 69 14.64 -1.20 -1.67
N ASN A 70 14.51 -0.08 -0.97
CA ASN A 70 13.47 0.91 -1.22
C ASN A 70 13.65 1.56 -2.60
N VAL A 71 14.87 1.95 -2.99
CA VAL A 71 15.12 2.56 -4.30
C VAL A 71 14.76 1.62 -5.44
N GLN A 72 15.16 0.34 -5.38
CA GLN A 72 14.82 -0.63 -6.42
C GLN A 72 13.31 -0.87 -6.52
N GLN A 73 12.63 -1.04 -5.39
CA GLN A 73 11.20 -1.30 -5.37
C GLN A 73 10.38 -0.06 -5.75
N ILE A 74 10.79 1.14 -5.29
CA ILE A 74 10.17 2.41 -5.67
C ILE A 74 10.34 2.64 -7.17
N GLN A 75 11.50 2.32 -7.76
CA GLN A 75 11.70 2.46 -9.19
C GLN A 75 10.80 1.50 -10.00
N ALA A 76 10.50 0.31 -9.46
CA ALA A 76 9.55 -0.62 -10.06
C ALA A 76 8.08 -0.17 -9.92
N LEU A 77 7.72 0.41 -8.78
CA LEU A 77 6.36 0.92 -8.50
C LEU A 77 6.06 2.27 -9.17
N TYR A 78 7.09 3.10 -9.29
CA TYR A 78 7.07 4.45 -9.84
C TYR A 78 8.19 4.58 -10.88
N PRO A 79 8.01 4.00 -12.07
CA PRO A 79 8.97 4.20 -13.15
C PRO A 79 9.05 5.69 -13.45
N ARG A 80 10.18 6.31 -13.09
CA ARG A 80 10.40 7.71 -13.42
C ARG A 80 10.68 7.84 -14.91
N PRO A 81 10.13 8.85 -15.59
CA PRO A 81 10.55 9.14 -16.95
C PRO A 81 12.06 9.41 -16.97
N LYS A 82 12.76 8.88 -17.98
CA LYS A 82 14.21 9.07 -18.13
C LYS A 82 14.52 10.57 -18.13
N LYS A 83 15.53 11.00 -17.36
CA LYS A 83 16.07 12.37 -17.45
C LYS A 83 16.48 12.65 -18.90
N GLY A 84 15.80 13.58 -19.57
CA GLY A 84 15.97 13.88 -21.00
C GLY A 84 14.85 13.35 -21.92
N GLY A 85 13.82 12.71 -21.39
CA GLY A 85 12.61 12.33 -22.13
C GLY A 85 11.74 13.55 -22.50
N LYS A 86 10.85 13.38 -23.49
CA LYS A 86 9.86 14.40 -23.86
C LYS A 86 9.00 14.75 -22.62
N GLY A 87 8.68 16.04 -22.46
CA GLY A 87 7.91 16.54 -21.31
C GLY A 87 6.51 15.90 -21.19
N LEU A 88 5.86 16.11 -20.04
CA LEU A 88 4.49 15.65 -19.81
C LEU A 88 3.54 16.31 -20.82
N GLY A 89 2.75 15.50 -21.52
CA GLY A 89 1.75 15.95 -22.49
C GLY A 89 0.35 15.44 -22.14
N CYS A 90 -0.65 15.80 -22.94
CA CYS A 90 -2.01 15.32 -22.81
C CYS A 90 -2.25 14.16 -23.79
N CYS A 91 -2.66 13.02 -23.24
CA CYS A 91 -3.06 11.85 -23.98
C CYS A 91 -4.59 11.85 -24.10
N GLU A 92 -5.11 12.04 -25.31
CA GLU A 92 -6.53 12.20 -25.59
C GLU A 92 -7.06 10.98 -26.36
N VAL A 93 -8.18 10.42 -25.91
CA VAL A 93 -8.91 9.37 -26.63
C VAL A 93 -10.30 9.90 -26.98
N PRO A 94 -10.48 10.52 -28.16
CA PRO A 94 -11.75 11.13 -28.55
C PRO A 94 -12.92 10.14 -28.54
N LYS A 95 -12.66 8.87 -28.89
CA LYS A 95 -13.67 7.80 -28.95
C LYS A 95 -14.43 7.59 -27.64
N PHE A 96 -13.76 7.75 -26.50
CA PHE A 96 -14.34 7.53 -25.17
C PHE A 96 -14.50 8.81 -24.37
N ASN A 97 -14.19 9.97 -24.97
CA ASN A 97 -14.20 11.26 -24.30
C ASN A 97 -13.36 11.27 -22.99
N VAL A 98 -12.18 10.64 -23.04
CA VAL A 98 -11.24 10.57 -21.91
C VAL A 98 -9.89 11.16 -22.28
N ALA A 99 -9.33 11.94 -21.37
CA ALA A 99 -7.98 12.45 -21.46
C ALA A 99 -7.27 12.36 -20.09
N GLY A 100 -5.96 12.21 -20.12
CA GLY A 100 -5.07 12.22 -18.96
C GLY A 100 -3.66 12.69 -19.33
N THR A 101 -2.95 13.28 -18.38
CA THR A 101 -1.59 13.77 -18.60
C THR A 101 -0.61 12.61 -18.48
N ALA A 102 0.18 12.35 -19.52
CA ALA A 102 1.15 11.25 -19.60
C ALA A 102 2.29 11.59 -20.57
N THR A 103 3.39 10.84 -20.50
CA THR A 103 4.43 10.87 -21.55
C THR A 103 3.92 10.24 -22.86
N GLU A 104 4.59 10.51 -23.97
CA GLU A 104 4.21 9.97 -25.27
C GLU A 104 4.28 8.43 -25.28
N GLU A 105 5.31 7.88 -24.64
CA GLU A 105 5.54 6.45 -24.52
C GLU A 105 4.45 5.80 -23.65
N GLU A 106 4.15 6.36 -22.48
CA GLU A 106 3.06 5.89 -21.62
C GLU A 106 1.71 5.94 -22.32
N CYS A 107 1.43 7.02 -23.06
CA CYS A 107 0.19 7.16 -23.83
C CYS A 107 0.04 6.02 -24.84
N SER A 108 1.10 5.72 -25.60
CA SER A 108 1.07 4.65 -26.60
C SER A 108 0.81 3.26 -25.99
N VAL A 109 1.39 2.97 -24.82
CA VAL A 109 1.25 1.70 -24.09
C VAL A 109 -0.13 1.57 -23.43
N LEU A 110 -0.63 2.65 -22.82
CA LEU A 110 -1.92 2.65 -22.12
C LEU A 110 -3.09 2.52 -23.10
N SER A 111 -3.01 3.20 -24.25
CA SER A 111 -4.09 3.22 -25.25
C SER A 111 -3.95 2.20 -26.38
N GLU A 112 -2.91 1.36 -26.38
CA GLU A 112 -2.59 0.46 -27.50
C GLU A 112 -2.52 1.22 -28.85
N GLY A 113 -1.98 2.44 -28.83
CA GLY A 113 -1.86 3.31 -30.02
C GLY A 113 -3.13 4.01 -30.50
N GLN A 114 -4.27 3.91 -29.80
CA GLN A 114 -5.52 4.57 -30.19
C GLN A 114 -5.63 6.05 -29.76
N ALA A 115 -4.76 6.51 -28.86
CA ALA A 115 -4.77 7.87 -28.35
C ALA A 115 -3.96 8.84 -29.20
N GLN A 116 -4.36 10.11 -29.18
CA GLN A 116 -3.57 11.22 -29.71
C GLN A 116 -2.81 11.88 -28.57
N TRP A 117 -1.49 11.95 -28.69
CA TRP A 117 -0.63 12.64 -27.73
C TRP A 117 -0.34 14.07 -28.19
N ARG A 118 -0.45 15.04 -27.27
CA ARG A 118 -0.17 16.45 -27.49
C ARG A 118 0.81 16.95 -26.43
N ALA A 119 1.79 17.76 -26.82
CA ALA A 119 2.83 18.24 -25.91
C ALA A 119 2.36 19.21 -24.81
N THR A 120 1.12 19.70 -24.88
CA THR A 120 0.51 20.56 -23.85
C THR A 120 -0.13 19.72 -22.75
N GLN A 121 0.03 20.10 -21.49
CA GLN A 121 -0.62 19.43 -20.36
C GLN A 121 -2.15 19.55 -20.44
N CYS A 122 -2.86 18.56 -19.87
CA CYS A 122 -4.31 18.51 -19.99
C CYS A 122 -5.02 19.70 -19.30
N SER A 123 -4.47 20.25 -18.21
CA SER A 123 -4.96 21.49 -17.56
C SER A 123 -4.81 22.74 -18.41
N GLN A 124 -3.73 22.81 -19.21
CA GLN A 124 -3.33 24.01 -19.94
C GLN A 124 -3.91 24.07 -21.36
N ARG A 125 -4.85 23.18 -21.69
CA ARG A 125 -5.48 23.13 -23.02
C ARG A 125 -6.29 24.40 -23.32
N SER A 126 -6.26 24.85 -24.57
CA SER A 126 -7.10 25.96 -25.03
C SER A 126 -8.57 25.54 -25.08
N SER A 127 -9.49 26.48 -24.90
CA SER A 127 -10.95 26.23 -24.96
C SER A 127 -11.44 25.63 -26.29
N SER A 128 -10.65 25.75 -27.37
CA SER A 128 -10.92 25.12 -28.67
C SER A 128 -10.49 23.66 -28.77
N GLN A 129 -9.59 23.20 -27.88
CA GLN A 129 -9.04 21.85 -27.82
C GLN A 129 -9.63 21.03 -26.67
N SER A 130 -10.48 21.62 -25.83
CA SER A 130 -11.11 20.97 -24.67
C SER A 130 -12.33 20.10 -25.01
N THR A 131 -12.44 19.59 -26.23
CA THR A 131 -13.53 18.70 -26.65
C THR A 131 -13.53 17.40 -25.83
N VAL A 132 -12.35 16.95 -25.38
CA VAL A 132 -12.17 15.72 -24.61
C VAL A 132 -12.00 16.03 -23.12
N ARG A 133 -12.85 15.43 -22.28
CA ARG A 133 -12.85 15.66 -20.83
C ARG A 133 -11.59 15.11 -20.16
N HIS A 134 -10.91 15.95 -19.37
CA HIS A 134 -9.84 15.51 -18.47
C HIS A 134 -10.46 14.78 -17.27
N SER A 135 -10.55 13.45 -17.38
CA SER A 135 -11.17 12.59 -16.36
C SER A 135 -10.17 11.70 -15.64
N LEU A 136 -9.04 11.38 -16.29
CA LEU A 136 -8.03 10.47 -15.75
C LEU A 136 -7.00 11.25 -14.94
N ARG A 137 -6.88 10.91 -13.66
CA ARG A 137 -5.93 11.53 -12.73
C ARG A 137 -5.24 10.48 -11.86
N PRO A 138 -4.17 10.84 -11.14
CA PRO A 138 -3.46 9.91 -10.27
C PRO A 138 -4.37 9.33 -9.18
N CYS A 139 -4.41 8.00 -9.11
CA CYS A 139 -5.04 7.22 -8.07
C CYS A 139 -3.96 6.39 -7.36
N CYS A 140 -3.89 6.51 -6.05
CA CYS A 140 -2.99 5.74 -5.19
C CYS A 140 -3.69 4.49 -4.67
N GLY A 141 -3.16 3.32 -5.00
CA GLY A 141 -3.70 2.03 -4.55
C GLY A 141 -3.57 1.82 -3.04
N GLU A 142 -4.61 1.25 -2.43
CA GLU A 142 -4.72 1.09 -0.97
C GLU A 142 -3.70 0.12 -0.34
N LEU A 143 -3.18 -0.85 -1.10
CA LEU A 143 -2.39 -1.96 -0.54
C LEU A 143 -0.93 -2.01 -1.01
N ASN A 144 -0.65 -1.48 -2.19
CA ASN A 144 0.65 -1.56 -2.83
C ASN A 144 1.31 -0.18 -3.02
N GLY A 145 0.57 0.91 -2.77
CA GLY A 145 1.04 2.26 -3.04
C GLY A 145 1.39 2.48 -4.51
N GLN A 146 0.85 1.67 -5.43
CA GLN A 146 1.08 1.86 -6.86
C GLN A 146 0.23 3.03 -7.34
N CYS A 147 0.82 3.90 -8.15
CA CYS A 147 0.09 4.99 -8.79
C CYS A 147 -0.36 4.59 -10.19
N THR A 148 -1.65 4.80 -10.48
CA THR A 148 -2.22 4.61 -11.82
C THR A 148 -3.11 5.78 -12.20
N LEU A 149 -3.15 6.12 -13.50
CA LEU A 149 -4.05 7.15 -14.03
C LEU A 149 -5.43 6.53 -14.28
N THR A 150 -6.42 6.92 -13.49
CA THR A 150 -7.76 6.31 -13.54
C THR A 150 -8.86 7.35 -13.36
N SER A 151 -10.11 6.94 -13.61
CA SER A 151 -11.31 7.75 -13.32
C SER A 151 -11.56 7.79 -11.80
N PRO A 152 -12.22 8.83 -11.27
CA PRO A 152 -12.55 8.89 -9.84
C PRO A 152 -13.43 7.72 -9.39
N GLU A 153 -14.35 7.26 -10.23
CA GLU A 153 -15.23 6.14 -9.92
C GLU A 153 -14.46 4.82 -9.85
N HIS A 154 -13.50 4.62 -10.76
CA HIS A 154 -12.62 3.45 -10.72
C HIS A 154 -11.74 3.46 -9.47
N CYS A 155 -11.17 4.63 -9.14
CA CYS A 155 -10.34 4.77 -7.96
C CYS A 155 -11.12 4.44 -6.67
N TRP A 156 -12.35 4.95 -6.55
CA TRP A 156 -13.23 4.62 -5.42
C TRP A 156 -13.52 3.12 -5.38
N PHE A 157 -13.85 2.50 -6.52
CA PHE A 157 -14.13 1.06 -6.56
C PHE A 157 -12.97 0.19 -6.06
N MET A 158 -11.72 0.62 -6.30
CA MET A 158 -10.51 -0.05 -5.82
C MET A 158 -10.12 0.33 -4.38
N ASN A 159 -10.96 1.09 -3.68
CA ASN A 159 -10.69 1.77 -2.40
C ASN A 159 -9.39 2.62 -2.42
N GLY A 160 -9.01 3.12 -3.60
CA GLY A 160 -7.84 3.98 -3.75
C GLY A 160 -8.09 5.41 -3.29
N ARG A 161 -7.01 6.17 -3.15
CA ARG A 161 -7.01 7.61 -2.86
C ARG A 161 -6.85 8.38 -4.17
N PHE A 162 -7.85 9.17 -4.53
CA PHE A 162 -7.87 9.94 -5.78
C PHE A 162 -7.32 11.36 -5.59
N HIS A 163 -6.38 11.78 -6.44
CA HIS A 163 -5.79 13.12 -6.39
C HIS A 163 -6.36 14.02 -7.48
N LEU A 164 -7.29 14.90 -7.10
CA LEU A 164 -7.92 15.83 -8.04
C LEU A 164 -6.96 16.93 -8.55
N HIS A 165 -6.02 17.36 -7.71
CA HIS A 165 -5.12 18.48 -8.01
C HIS A 165 -3.82 18.09 -8.72
N ALA A 166 -3.55 16.79 -8.80
CA ALA A 166 -2.42 16.27 -9.56
C ALA A 166 -2.88 15.84 -10.96
N GLU A 167 -1.97 15.93 -11.92
CA GLU A 167 -2.22 15.50 -13.30
C GLU A 167 -1.43 14.24 -13.64
N HIS A 168 -0.31 14.00 -12.96
CA HIS A 168 0.57 12.86 -13.24
C HIS A 168 1.09 12.20 -11.96
N CYS A 169 1.41 10.90 -12.05
CA CYS A 169 1.91 10.10 -10.94
C CYS A 169 3.25 10.59 -10.38
N THR A 170 4.04 11.34 -11.16
CA THR A 170 5.29 11.93 -10.68
C THR A 170 5.09 13.10 -9.71
N GLN A 171 3.87 13.64 -9.61
CA GLN A 171 3.54 14.77 -8.73
C GLN A 171 3.02 14.32 -7.36
N VAL A 172 2.78 13.02 -7.16
CA VAL A 172 2.20 12.46 -5.93
C VAL A 172 3.14 11.45 -5.30
N ASN A 173 3.10 11.35 -3.97
CA ASN A 173 3.85 10.36 -3.22
C ASN A 173 2.88 9.39 -2.51
N CYS A 174 2.44 8.34 -3.22
CA CYS A 174 1.47 7.41 -2.63
C CYS A 174 2.07 6.60 -1.47
N LEU A 175 3.39 6.39 -1.43
CA LEU A 175 4.04 5.65 -0.35
C LEU A 175 3.96 6.40 0.98
N GLY A 176 4.17 7.72 0.95
CA GLY A 176 4.05 8.57 2.14
C GLY A 176 2.62 8.60 2.69
N GLU A 177 1.60 8.51 1.83
CA GLU A 177 0.20 8.45 2.27
C GLU A 177 -0.23 7.05 2.75
N LEU A 178 0.44 6.00 2.27
CA LEU A 178 0.17 4.61 2.62
C LEU A 178 0.74 4.27 4.01
N CYS A 179 1.95 4.70 4.31
CA CYS A 179 2.69 4.31 5.51
C CYS A 179 2.46 5.30 6.68
N ILE A 180 1.74 4.88 7.73
CA ILE A 180 1.45 5.75 8.90
C ILE A 180 2.66 5.85 9.85
N MET A 181 3.50 4.82 9.88
CA MET A 181 4.65 4.74 10.79
C MET A 181 5.88 5.51 10.29
N ILE A 182 5.93 5.83 9.00
CA ILE A 182 6.96 6.71 8.40
C ILE A 182 6.41 8.12 8.52
N ARG A 183 6.96 8.91 9.45
CA ARG A 183 6.43 10.25 9.70
C ARG A 183 6.98 11.22 8.65
N GLU A 184 6.15 12.18 8.24
CA GLU A 184 6.42 13.25 7.26
C GLU A 184 7.75 14.03 7.44
N LYS A 185 8.44 13.88 8.57
CA LYS A 185 9.78 14.47 8.81
C LYS A 185 10.94 13.67 8.19
N ASP A 186 10.73 12.43 7.77
CA ASP A 186 11.77 11.55 7.21
C ASP A 186 11.81 11.59 5.67
N VAL A 187 10.85 12.28 5.02
CA VAL A 187 10.77 12.45 3.55
C VAL A 187 10.79 13.93 3.19
N ARG A 188 11.85 14.64 3.61
CA ARG A 188 12.24 15.91 2.98
C ARG A 188 13.45 15.65 2.08
N ASP A 189 13.20 15.18 0.87
CA ASP A 189 13.52 15.94 -0.35
C ASP A 189 13.31 15.10 -1.62
N GLU A 190 12.93 15.82 -2.68
CA GLU A 190 12.42 15.36 -3.97
C GLU A 190 13.47 14.65 -4.86
N HIS A 191 14.70 14.55 -4.38
CA HIS A 191 15.81 13.91 -5.07
C HIS A 191 16.50 12.98 -4.08
N VAL A 192 16.10 11.70 -4.08
CA VAL A 192 16.83 10.53 -3.54
C VAL A 192 17.83 10.96 -2.47
N ALA A 193 17.41 11.03 -1.20
CA ALA A 193 18.22 11.51 -0.09
C ALA A 193 19.60 10.81 -0.03
N GLU A 194 20.53 11.41 -0.76
CA GLU A 194 21.96 11.25 -0.68
C GLU A 194 22.33 11.68 0.73
N PHE A 195 22.95 10.75 1.47
CA PHE A 195 23.30 10.81 2.90
C PHE A 195 22.32 10.18 3.92
N SER A 196 22.49 8.86 4.07
CA SER A 196 22.46 8.09 5.33
C SER A 196 21.11 7.93 6.05
N PRO A 197 20.62 6.68 6.27
CA PRO A 197 19.55 6.45 7.23
C PRO A 197 20.06 6.70 8.65
N ARG A 198 19.37 7.61 9.35
CA ARG A 198 19.64 8.06 10.72
C ARG A 198 19.19 6.96 11.70
N SER A 199 20.17 6.31 12.34
CA SER A 199 20.01 5.43 13.52
C SER A 199 19.33 4.05 13.29
N SER A 200 20.16 3.01 13.31
CA SER A 200 19.85 1.58 13.31
C SER A 200 19.28 1.06 14.65
N GLY A 201 18.20 1.66 15.13
CA GLY A 201 17.62 1.38 16.46
C GLY A 201 16.24 0.74 16.44
N GLN A 202 15.95 -0.20 15.52
CA GLN A 202 14.62 -0.83 15.40
C GLN A 202 14.39 -2.02 16.37
N TRP A 203 15.09 -2.06 17.50
CA TRP A 203 14.95 -3.13 18.51
C TRP A 203 13.51 -3.26 19.04
N TRP A 204 12.77 -2.14 19.05
CA TRP A 204 11.37 -2.11 19.43
C TRP A 204 10.52 -3.03 18.55
N ARG A 205 10.93 -3.35 17.31
CA ARG A 205 10.25 -4.34 16.45
C ARG A 205 10.22 -5.73 17.06
N MET A 206 11.30 -6.12 17.75
CA MET A 206 11.36 -7.41 18.43
C MET A 206 10.30 -7.48 19.53
N LEU A 207 10.10 -6.39 20.27
CA LEU A 207 9.05 -6.33 21.29
C LEU A 207 7.66 -6.17 20.69
N THR A 208 7.46 -5.29 19.71
CA THR A 208 6.13 -5.05 19.12
C THR A 208 5.61 -6.26 18.34
N ALA A 209 6.49 -7.06 17.72
CA ALA A 209 6.11 -8.29 17.03
C ALA A 209 5.45 -9.30 17.99
N ILE A 210 5.89 -9.37 19.25
CA ILE A 210 5.31 -10.27 20.26
C ILE A 210 3.87 -9.85 20.61
N TYR A 211 3.53 -8.57 20.49
CA TYR A 211 2.24 -8.00 20.84
C TYR A 211 1.32 -7.69 19.65
N LEU A 212 1.77 -7.99 18.43
CA LEU A 212 1.02 -7.78 17.20
C LEU A 212 0.46 -9.13 16.70
N HIS A 213 -0.71 -9.50 17.20
CA HIS A 213 -1.52 -10.58 16.63
C HIS A 213 -2.33 -10.09 15.42
N GLN A 214 -2.54 -10.99 14.48
CA GLN A 214 -3.36 -10.83 13.28
C GLN A 214 -4.85 -10.64 13.59
N GLY A 215 -5.30 -11.02 14.79
CA GLY A 215 -6.67 -10.80 15.25
C GLY A 215 -6.92 -11.25 16.69
N ILE A 216 -8.16 -11.09 17.16
CA ILE A 216 -8.56 -11.42 18.55
C ILE A 216 -8.44 -12.93 18.80
N LEU A 217 -8.83 -13.77 17.85
CA LEU A 217 -8.77 -15.23 17.99
C LEU A 217 -7.32 -15.72 18.14
N ASP A 218 -6.41 -15.15 17.34
CA ASP A 218 -4.98 -15.43 17.42
C ASP A 218 -4.38 -15.02 18.77
N CYS A 219 -4.78 -13.84 19.27
CA CYS A 219 -4.39 -13.36 20.60
C CYS A 219 -4.88 -14.30 21.72
N VAL A 220 -6.14 -14.74 21.66
CA VAL A 220 -6.70 -15.68 22.66
C VAL A 220 -5.97 -17.03 22.61
N LEU A 221 -5.73 -17.57 21.41
CA LEU A 221 -5.03 -18.83 21.26
C LEU A 221 -3.60 -18.77 21.83
N ILE A 222 -2.85 -17.72 21.48
CA ILE A 222 -1.47 -17.57 21.93
C ILE A 222 -1.41 -17.34 23.44
N THR A 223 -2.32 -16.54 24.01
CA THR A 223 -2.35 -16.33 25.47
C THR A 223 -2.73 -17.59 26.24
N LEU A 224 -3.60 -18.45 25.70
CA LEU A 224 -3.91 -19.76 26.29
C LEU A 224 -2.70 -20.70 26.25
N LEU A 225 -2.02 -20.80 25.10
CA LEU A 225 -0.80 -21.60 24.96
C LEU A 225 0.31 -21.12 25.90
N GLN A 226 0.52 -19.80 25.98
CA GLN A 226 1.48 -19.18 26.90
C GLN A 226 1.15 -19.49 28.36
N LYS A 227 -0.13 -19.42 28.76
CA LYS A 227 -0.55 -19.79 30.12
C LYS A 227 -0.30 -21.26 30.42
N MET A 228 -0.62 -22.16 29.50
CA MET A 228 -0.39 -23.60 29.69
C MET A 228 1.10 -23.91 29.90
N GLY A 229 1.97 -23.41 29.01
CA GLY A 229 3.41 -23.57 29.16
C GLY A 229 3.97 -22.93 30.45
N PHE A 230 3.42 -21.78 30.87
CA PHE A 230 3.83 -21.15 32.13
C PHE A 230 3.36 -21.90 33.39
N VAL A 231 2.20 -22.56 33.35
CA VAL A 231 1.77 -23.43 34.44
C VAL A 231 2.66 -24.66 34.54
N GLU A 232 3.00 -25.26 33.40
CA GLU A 232 3.81 -26.48 33.34
C GLU A 232 5.26 -26.23 33.75
N SER A 233 5.89 -25.17 33.26
CA SER A 233 7.22 -24.74 33.71
C SER A 233 7.26 -24.41 35.21
N ARG A 234 6.21 -23.82 35.79
CA ARG A 234 6.11 -23.62 37.23
C ARG A 234 5.98 -24.91 38.02
N LYS A 235 5.20 -25.89 37.51
CA LYS A 235 5.15 -27.24 38.11
C LYS A 235 6.52 -27.89 38.09
N LEU A 236 7.21 -27.85 36.95
CA LEU A 236 8.56 -28.39 36.78
C LEU A 236 9.56 -27.70 37.73
N SER A 237 9.51 -26.37 37.82
CA SER A 237 10.38 -25.59 38.72
C SER A 237 10.14 -25.93 40.19
N ARG A 238 8.89 -26.18 40.59
CA ARG A 238 8.56 -26.66 41.95
C ARG A 238 9.09 -28.07 42.19
N LEU A 239 8.96 -28.98 41.22
CA LEU A 239 9.50 -30.33 41.33
C LEU A 239 11.04 -30.35 41.42
N PHE A 240 11.73 -29.41 40.75
CA PHE A 240 13.17 -29.19 40.94
C PHE A 240 13.49 -28.60 42.33
N ALA A 241 12.70 -27.63 42.81
CA ALA A 241 12.90 -27.02 44.13
C ALA A 241 12.63 -28.00 45.30
N ASP A 242 11.62 -28.86 45.15
CA ASP A 242 11.25 -29.90 46.12
C ASP A 242 12.18 -31.13 46.03
N GLY A 243 13.19 -31.11 45.13
CA GLY A 243 14.19 -32.17 45.00
C GLY A 243 13.70 -33.47 44.36
N ILE A 244 12.49 -33.48 43.80
CA ILE A 244 11.85 -34.67 43.22
C ILE A 244 12.45 -34.99 41.83
N VAL A 245 12.92 -33.97 41.10
CA VAL A 245 13.56 -34.11 39.79
C VAL A 245 15.00 -33.58 39.88
N ALA A 246 15.99 -34.42 39.57
CA ALA A 246 17.39 -34.02 39.59
C ALA A 246 17.73 -33.13 38.37
N PRO A 247 18.50 -32.03 38.54
CA PRO A 247 18.96 -31.22 37.42
C PRO A 247 19.79 -32.09 36.45
N TYR A 248 19.50 -31.97 35.16
CA TYR A 248 20.22 -32.68 34.11
C TYR A 248 21.71 -32.33 34.20
N ARG A 249 22.54 -33.31 34.57
CA ARG A 249 24.00 -33.18 34.62
C ARG A 249 24.51 -33.35 33.19
N TRP A 250 24.84 -32.24 32.53
CA TRP A 250 25.59 -32.29 31.26
C TRP A 250 27.02 -32.75 31.59
N GLY A 251 27.39 -33.90 31.05
CA GLY A 251 28.76 -34.43 31.07
C GLY A 251 29.61 -33.80 30.00
#